data_AF-A0A383AKS6-F1
#
_entry.id   AF-A0A383AKS6-F1
#
_cell.length_a   1.000
_cell.length_b   1.000
_cell.length_c   1.000
_cell.angle_alpha   90.00
_cell.angle_beta   90.00
_cell.angle_gamma   90.00
#
_symmetry.space_group_name_H-M   'P 1'
#
loop_
_entity.id
_entity.type
_entity.pdbx_description
1 polymer ?
#
loop_
_entity_poly.entity_id
_entity_poly.type
_entity_poly.pdbx_seq_one_letter_code
_entity_poly.pdbx_strand_id
1 'polypeptide(L)'
;MKKSLIKNLLERRMPQIIGSYFVGSTTLILFIDWLITKYGFSDNILQFTWFGLISILPSVLIIAYFHGAPGKDEWTRVEKFGIPINILFIAIALFTGYKFNAWQDPPPDHSKVYDSFMVHVSSNQKNIEQLKLTDFWLENVGGMKYLVGGAMNYIDSIYPVDNKELERIRRYVNVNVNKEFMNYEDITINYPENQKELDMMDSLVSANYFEYIDKNVDDEELERKKEEEEEEEVERYIKNYDYFSSKHDT
;
A
#
# COMPACT_ATOMS: atom_id res chain seq x y z
N MET A 1 -20.65 49.63 27.73
CA MET A 1 -21.21 48.31 27.34
C MET A 1 -20.08 47.32 27.17
N LYS A 2 -20.13 46.16 27.86
CA LYS A 2 -19.19 45.04 27.61
C LYS A 2 -19.37 44.57 26.16
N LYS A 3 -18.30 44.51 25.37
CA LYS A 3 -18.36 43.90 24.02
C LYS A 3 -18.68 42.41 24.18
N SER A 4 -19.51 41.86 23.28
CA SER A 4 -19.73 40.41 23.24
C SER A 4 -18.45 39.69 22.82
N LEU A 5 -18.26 38.45 23.30
CA LEU A 5 -17.10 37.64 22.96
C LEU A 5 -16.93 37.50 21.43
N ILE A 6 -18.02 37.22 20.72
CA ILE A 6 -18.04 37.08 19.26
C ILE A 6 -17.55 38.35 18.56
N LYS A 7 -18.02 39.52 19.00
CA LYS A 7 -17.59 40.81 18.43
C LYS A 7 -16.10 41.05 18.64
N ASN A 8 -15.57 40.67 19.80
CA ASN A 8 -14.13 40.76 20.09
C ASN A 8 -13.30 39.84 19.16
N LEU A 9 -13.73 38.59 18.96
CA LEU A 9 -13.04 37.66 18.07
C LEU A 9 -13.06 38.12 16.60
N LEU A 10 -14.18 38.69 16.14
CA LEU A 10 -14.32 39.25 14.79
C LEU A 10 -13.42 40.49 14.58
N GLU A 11 -13.39 41.41 15.55
CA GLU A 11 -12.51 42.58 15.51
C GLU A 11 -11.02 42.20 15.46
N ARG A 12 -10.68 41.05 16.06
CA ARG A 12 -9.34 40.45 16.01
C ARG A 12 -9.06 39.62 14.77
N ARG A 13 -9.97 39.58 13.78
CA ARG A 13 -9.83 38.79 12.56
C ARG A 13 -9.52 37.30 12.81
N MET A 14 -9.86 36.79 13.99
CA MET A 14 -9.54 35.42 14.38
C MET A 14 -10.20 34.39 13.44
N PRO A 15 -11.50 34.53 13.06
CA PRO A 15 -12.11 33.59 12.11
C PRO A 15 -11.40 33.56 10.75
N GLN A 16 -10.89 34.69 10.27
CA GLN A 16 -10.15 34.77 9.01
C GLN A 16 -8.80 34.07 9.11
N ILE A 17 -8.07 34.26 10.22
CA ILE A 17 -6.78 33.60 10.45
C ILE A 17 -6.98 32.08 10.56
N ILE A 18 -7.97 31.64 11.36
CA ILE A 18 -8.31 30.22 11.49
C ILE A 18 -8.78 29.65 10.14
N GLY A 19 -9.60 30.37 9.41
CA GLY A 19 -10.05 29.97 8.06
C GLY A 19 -8.88 29.81 7.10
N SER A 20 -7.95 30.77 7.06
CA SER A 20 -6.74 30.68 6.23
C SER A 20 -5.83 29.53 6.67
N TYR A 21 -5.77 29.24 7.97
CA TYR A 21 -5.02 28.12 8.49
C TYR A 21 -5.58 26.80 7.99
N PHE A 22 -6.90 26.61 8.03
CA PHE A 22 -7.55 25.42 7.48
C PHE A 22 -7.33 25.29 5.98
N VAL A 23 -7.49 26.37 5.21
CA VAL A 23 -7.23 26.35 3.76
C VAL A 23 -5.79 25.94 3.48
N GLY A 24 -4.81 26.59 4.13
CA GLY A 24 -3.39 26.27 3.95
C GLY A 24 -3.04 24.85 4.40
N SER A 25 -3.62 24.38 5.51
CA SER A 25 -3.44 23.03 6.04
C SER A 25 -3.95 21.99 5.04
N THR A 26 -5.17 22.17 4.52
CA THR A 26 -5.75 21.28 3.51
C THR A 26 -4.93 21.30 2.23
N THR A 27 -4.49 22.47 1.76
CA THR A 27 -3.62 22.57 0.58
C THR A 27 -2.31 21.81 0.78
N LEU A 28 -1.67 21.94 1.96
CA LEU A 28 -0.45 21.19 2.28
C LEU A 28 -0.71 19.68 2.29
N ILE A 29 -1.80 19.23 2.93
CA ILE A 29 -2.17 17.81 2.99
C ILE A 29 -2.35 17.24 1.58
N LEU A 30 -3.11 17.92 0.71
CA LEU A 30 -3.31 17.50 -0.68
C LEU A 30 -2.00 17.46 -1.47
N PHE A 31 -1.10 18.41 -1.21
CA PHE A 31 0.21 18.42 -1.85
C PHE A 31 1.10 17.26 -1.39
N ILE A 32 1.10 16.94 -0.09
CA ILE A 32 1.84 15.79 0.46
C ILE A 32 1.26 14.47 -0.05
N ASP A 33 -0.07 14.33 -0.07
CA ASP A 33 -0.77 13.16 -0.61
C ASP A 33 -0.42 12.92 -2.09
N TRP A 34 -0.38 14.02 -2.87
CA TRP A 34 0.11 13.97 -4.24
C TRP A 34 1.57 13.53 -4.35
N LEU A 35 2.47 14.00 -3.47
CA LEU A 35 3.87 13.56 -3.45
C LEU A 35 4.00 12.08 -3.12
N ILE A 36 3.26 11.57 -2.13
CA ILE A 36 3.23 10.16 -1.74
C ILE A 36 2.81 9.31 -2.94
N THR A 37 1.68 9.66 -3.56
CA THR A 37 1.15 8.96 -4.73
C THR A 37 2.11 9.01 -5.92
N LYS A 38 2.79 10.15 -6.13
CA LYS A 38 3.64 10.37 -7.31
C LYS A 38 5.02 9.73 -7.19
N TYR A 39 5.61 9.74 -6.00
CA TYR A 39 7.01 9.38 -5.78
C TYR A 39 7.18 8.15 -4.89
N GLY A 40 6.09 7.53 -4.43
CA GLY A 40 6.14 6.34 -3.57
C GLY A 40 6.73 6.63 -2.19
N PHE A 41 6.54 7.84 -1.66
CA PHE A 41 6.95 8.14 -0.30
C PHE A 41 6.07 7.39 0.72
N SER A 42 6.59 7.21 1.94
CA SER A 42 5.85 6.51 2.99
C SER A 42 4.57 7.25 3.40
N ASP A 43 3.46 6.52 3.52
CA ASP A 43 2.17 7.03 4.01
C ASP A 43 2.25 7.65 5.42
N ASN A 44 3.25 7.24 6.22
CA ASN A 44 3.53 7.81 7.54
C ASN A 44 3.76 9.32 7.49
N ILE A 45 4.25 9.86 6.36
CA ILE A 45 4.45 11.31 6.17
C ILE A 45 3.12 12.05 6.20
N LEU A 46 2.06 11.48 5.60
CA LEU A 46 0.72 12.06 5.65
C LEU A 46 0.19 12.09 7.08
N GLN A 47 0.37 10.99 7.81
CA GLN A 47 -0.04 10.88 9.22
C GLN A 47 0.70 11.90 10.11
N PHE A 48 2.02 12.05 9.94
CA PHE A 48 2.82 13.07 10.65
C PHE A 48 2.38 14.49 10.32
N THR A 49 2.04 14.74 9.06
CA THR A 49 1.55 16.06 8.61
C THR A 49 0.22 16.39 9.29
N TRP A 50 -0.73 15.45 9.29
CA TRP A 50 -1.99 15.61 10.01
C TRP A 50 -1.79 15.86 11.50
N PHE A 51 -0.98 15.04 12.17
CA PHE A 51 -0.69 15.20 13.59
C PHE A 51 -0.08 16.56 13.90
N GLY A 52 0.92 16.99 13.12
CA GLY A 52 1.57 18.28 13.29
C GLY A 52 0.60 19.45 13.12
N LEU A 53 -0.23 19.42 12.07
CA LEU A 53 -1.22 20.47 11.78
C LEU A 53 -2.32 20.54 12.85
N ILE A 54 -2.79 19.41 13.36
CA ILE A 54 -3.77 19.42 14.44
C ILE A 54 -3.13 19.92 15.74
N SER A 55 -1.93 19.43 16.06
CA SER A 55 -1.26 19.74 17.33
C SER A 55 -0.74 21.17 17.40
N ILE A 56 -0.42 21.82 16.29
CA ILE A 56 0.00 23.24 16.30
C ILE A 56 -1.18 24.22 16.45
N LEU A 57 -2.42 23.75 16.28
CA LEU A 57 -3.63 24.58 16.32
C LEU A 57 -3.75 25.47 17.58
N PRO A 58 -3.42 25.02 18.81
CA PRO A 58 -3.41 25.89 19.98
C PRO A 58 -2.49 27.10 19.84
N SER A 59 -1.31 26.95 19.23
CA SER A 59 -0.39 28.06 18.97
C SER A 59 -0.97 29.02 17.94
N VAL A 60 -1.61 28.51 16.90
CA VAL A 60 -2.32 29.33 15.89
C VAL A 60 -3.42 30.15 16.55
N LEU A 61 -4.20 29.56 17.46
CA LEU A 61 -5.25 30.25 18.21
C LEU A 61 -4.70 31.36 19.12
N ILE A 62 -3.58 31.10 19.78
CA ILE A 62 -2.89 32.10 20.63
C ILE A 62 -2.47 33.30 19.76
N ILE A 63 -1.77 33.06 18.64
CA ILE A 63 -1.32 34.12 17.73
C ILE A 63 -2.52 34.88 17.16
N ALA A 64 -3.54 34.15 16.67
CA ALA A 64 -4.73 34.76 16.11
C ALA A 64 -5.46 35.66 17.13
N TYR A 65 -5.45 35.28 18.41
CA TYR A 65 -6.04 36.09 19.46
C TYR A 65 -5.23 37.35 19.73
N PHE A 66 -3.92 37.24 20.00
CA PHE A 66 -3.13 38.37 20.47
C PHE A 66 -2.66 39.32 19.35
N HIS A 67 -2.31 38.80 18.18
CA HIS A 67 -1.79 39.55 17.03
C HIS A 67 -2.82 39.79 15.91
N GLY A 68 -4.05 39.29 16.07
CA GLY A 68 -5.10 39.53 15.08
C GLY A 68 -5.70 40.95 15.12
N ALA A 69 -5.57 41.65 16.25
CA ALA A 69 -6.06 43.02 16.46
C ALA A 69 -5.20 44.06 15.70
N PRO A 70 -5.79 45.12 15.13
CA PRO A 70 -5.02 46.24 14.58
C PRO A 70 -4.31 47.03 15.70
N GLY A 71 -2.99 47.19 15.63
CA GLY A 71 -2.23 47.94 16.64
C GLY A 71 -0.74 47.59 16.66
N LYS A 72 0.00 48.10 17.65
CA LYS A 72 1.37 47.63 17.92
C LYS A 72 1.33 46.25 18.56
N ASP A 73 2.06 45.32 17.96
CA ASP A 73 2.16 43.94 18.39
C ASP A 73 3.30 43.75 19.39
N GLU A 74 2.95 43.51 20.65
CA GLU A 74 3.90 43.10 21.68
C GLU A 74 3.64 41.65 22.08
N TRP A 75 4.71 40.87 22.21
CA TRP A 75 4.65 39.49 22.66
C TRP A 75 4.20 39.41 24.12
N THR A 76 3.04 38.79 24.33
CA THR A 76 2.51 38.54 25.67
C THR A 76 3.23 37.39 26.36
N ARG A 77 3.05 37.28 27.69
CA ARG A 77 3.56 36.13 28.44
C ARG A 77 2.95 34.82 27.96
N VAL A 78 1.67 34.83 27.56
CA VAL A 78 0.98 33.62 27.07
C VAL A 78 1.65 33.12 25.79
N GLU A 79 2.02 34.01 24.87
CA GLU A 79 2.72 33.62 23.63
C GLU A 79 4.12 33.10 23.91
N LYS A 80 4.89 33.79 24.75
CA LYS A 80 6.27 33.43 25.10
C LYS A 80 6.40 32.06 25.77
N PHE A 81 5.36 31.58 26.45
CA PHE A 81 5.38 30.25 27.08
C PHE A 81 4.52 29.24 26.33
N GLY A 82 3.31 29.61 25.94
CA GLY A 82 2.35 28.70 25.32
C GLY A 82 2.81 28.18 23.95
N ILE A 83 3.41 29.03 23.12
CA ILE A 83 3.91 28.60 21.81
C ILE A 83 5.09 27.62 21.97
N PRO A 84 6.17 27.96 22.73
CA PRO A 84 7.25 27.00 22.94
C PRO A 84 6.81 25.69 23.62
N ILE A 85 5.89 25.74 24.58
CA ILE A 85 5.36 24.53 25.23
C ILE A 85 4.65 23.63 24.21
N ASN A 86 3.85 24.21 23.30
CA ASN A 86 3.18 23.42 22.26
C ASN A 86 4.18 22.81 21.27
N ILE A 87 5.18 23.57 20.83
CA ILE A 87 6.25 23.04 19.97
C ILE A 87 6.99 21.90 20.65
N LEU A 88 7.29 22.03 21.95
CA LEU A 88 7.93 20.98 22.74
C LEU A 88 7.05 19.73 22.85
N PHE A 89 5.74 19.90 23.07
CA PHE A 89 4.77 18.81 23.07
C PHE A 89 4.79 18.04 21.74
N ILE A 90 4.72 18.75 20.60
CA ILE A 90 4.74 18.15 19.27
C ILE A 90 6.03 17.35 19.07
N ALA A 91 7.18 17.92 19.41
CA ALA A 91 8.47 17.26 19.28
C ALA A 91 8.57 15.99 20.13
N ILE A 92 8.13 16.05 21.40
CA ILE A 92 8.12 14.90 22.30
C ILE A 92 7.17 13.83 21.79
N ALA A 93 5.97 14.19 21.34
CA ALA A 93 4.99 13.25 20.85
C ALA A 93 5.46 12.53 19.58
N LEU A 94 6.02 13.27 18.60
CA LEU A 94 6.59 12.69 17.38
C LEU A 94 7.74 11.74 17.70
N PHE A 95 8.70 12.17 18.54
CA PHE A 95 9.87 11.35 18.88
C PHE A 95 9.49 10.11 19.69
N THR A 96 8.58 10.26 20.65
CA THR A 96 8.08 9.15 21.47
C THR A 96 7.30 8.16 20.59
N GLY A 97 6.38 8.65 19.77
CA GLY A 97 5.61 7.77 18.88
C GLY A 97 6.51 7.06 17.85
N TYR A 98 7.56 7.72 17.34
CA TYR A 98 8.56 7.06 16.50
C TYR A 98 9.33 5.97 17.27
N LYS A 99 9.81 6.29 18.48
CA LYS A 99 10.57 5.35 19.33
C LYS A 99 9.75 4.11 19.72
N PHE A 100 8.44 4.28 19.91
CA PHE A 100 7.55 3.21 20.35
C PHE A 100 6.66 2.67 19.22
N ASN A 101 6.99 2.95 17.96
CA ASN A 101 6.24 2.50 16.77
C ASN A 101 4.74 2.82 16.81
N ALA A 102 4.32 3.88 17.50
CA ALA A 102 2.91 4.27 17.61
C ALA A 102 2.29 4.75 16.29
N TRP A 103 3.13 4.99 15.29
CA TRP A 103 2.76 5.45 13.94
C TRP A 103 2.92 4.36 12.88
N GLN A 104 3.39 3.18 13.27
CA GLN A 104 3.43 2.03 12.39
C GLN A 104 2.19 1.20 12.69
N ASP A 105 1.60 0.62 11.65
CA ASP A 105 0.62 -0.43 11.87
C ASP A 105 1.26 -1.49 12.78
N PRO A 106 0.51 -2.03 13.77
CA PRO A 106 1.03 -3.15 14.52
C PRO A 106 1.50 -4.19 13.50
N PRO A 107 2.71 -4.77 13.66
CA PRO A 107 3.10 -5.86 12.80
C PRO A 107 1.96 -6.87 12.80
N PRO A 108 1.59 -7.45 11.63
CA PRO A 108 0.53 -8.43 11.58
C PRO A 108 0.75 -9.44 12.72
N ASP A 109 -0.32 -9.81 13.43
CA ASP A 109 -0.20 -10.74 14.55
C ASP A 109 0.20 -12.13 14.02
N HIS A 110 1.51 -12.34 13.87
CA HIS A 110 2.10 -13.59 13.39
C HIS A 110 2.14 -14.67 14.48
N SER A 111 1.76 -14.35 15.73
CA SER A 111 1.81 -15.31 16.86
C SER A 111 0.76 -16.42 16.79
N LYS A 112 -0.14 -16.37 15.80
CA LYS A 112 -1.19 -17.37 15.56
C LYS A 112 -1.15 -18.00 14.18
N VAL A 113 -0.16 -17.63 13.36
CA VAL A 113 -0.13 -18.06 11.97
C VAL A 113 0.98 -19.07 11.78
N TYR A 114 0.60 -20.35 11.73
CA TYR A 114 1.45 -21.40 11.16
C TYR A 114 1.44 -21.21 9.63
N ASP A 115 2.11 -20.18 9.11
CA ASP A 115 2.15 -19.99 7.66
C ASP A 115 3.19 -20.94 7.06
N SER A 116 2.69 -22.08 6.61
CA SER A 116 3.37 -22.91 5.63
C SER A 116 3.16 -22.30 4.26
N PHE A 117 4.23 -21.82 3.64
CA PHE A 117 4.19 -21.27 2.29
C PHE A 117 4.73 -22.28 1.29
N MET A 118 4.03 -22.45 0.17
CA MET A 118 4.55 -23.17 -0.98
C MET A 118 5.11 -22.18 -2.00
N VAL A 119 6.42 -22.26 -2.28
CA VAL A 119 7.10 -21.34 -3.20
C VAL A 119 7.54 -22.08 -4.46
N HIS A 120 7.18 -21.51 -5.61
CA HIS A 120 7.58 -22.04 -6.92
C HIS A 120 7.81 -20.92 -7.92
N VAL A 121 8.78 -21.12 -8.81
CA VAL A 121 9.05 -20.21 -9.94
C VAL A 121 8.82 -21.00 -11.23
N SER A 122 7.85 -20.58 -12.03
CA SER A 122 7.52 -21.21 -13.31
C SER A 122 7.94 -20.33 -14.50
N SER A 123 8.29 -20.96 -15.60
CA SER A 123 8.48 -20.29 -16.89
C SER A 123 8.09 -21.24 -18.00
N ASN A 124 6.88 -21.09 -18.54
CA ASN A 124 6.35 -21.96 -19.57
C ASN A 124 5.55 -21.16 -20.60
N GLN A 125 5.33 -21.79 -21.76
CA GLN A 125 4.65 -21.15 -22.88
C GLN A 125 3.16 -20.88 -22.58
N LYS A 126 2.49 -21.79 -21.85
CA LYS A 126 1.09 -21.64 -21.43
C LYS A 126 0.89 -20.32 -20.66
N ASN A 127 1.73 -20.03 -19.68
CA ASN A 127 1.65 -18.81 -18.87
C ASN A 127 1.83 -17.54 -19.71
N ILE A 128 2.66 -17.59 -20.75
CA ILE A 128 2.85 -16.45 -21.68
C ILE A 128 1.60 -16.25 -22.53
N GLU A 129 1.00 -17.32 -23.03
CA GLU A 129 -0.22 -17.27 -23.83
C GLU A 129 -1.39 -16.72 -23.01
N GLN A 130 -1.53 -17.20 -21.77
CA GLN A 130 -2.51 -16.70 -20.81
C GLN A 130 -2.28 -15.24 -20.45
N LEU A 131 -1.04 -14.84 -20.15
CA LEU A 131 -0.69 -13.44 -19.89
C LEU A 131 -1.13 -12.53 -21.03
N LYS A 132 -0.95 -12.96 -22.28
CA LYS A 132 -1.30 -12.16 -23.47
C LYS A 132 -2.80 -11.87 -23.61
N LEU A 133 -3.65 -12.64 -22.95
CA LEU A 133 -5.10 -12.45 -22.93
C LEU A 133 -5.55 -11.46 -21.86
N THR A 134 -4.71 -11.22 -20.85
CA THR A 134 -5.07 -10.38 -19.70
C THR A 134 -5.14 -8.90 -20.05
N ASP A 135 -6.00 -8.18 -19.34
CA ASP A 135 -6.05 -6.73 -19.39
C ASP A 135 -4.70 -6.10 -18.99
N PHE A 136 -3.91 -6.74 -18.12
CA PHE A 136 -2.55 -6.28 -17.82
C PHE A 136 -1.66 -6.19 -19.07
N TRP A 137 -1.79 -7.16 -19.97
CA TRP A 137 -0.98 -7.22 -21.19
C TRP A 137 -1.53 -6.33 -22.29
N LEU A 138 -2.85 -6.34 -22.48
CA LEU A 138 -3.54 -5.66 -23.57
C LEU A 138 -3.88 -4.20 -23.24
N GLU A 139 -4.35 -3.96 -22.03
CA GLU A 139 -4.92 -2.70 -21.56
C GLU A 139 -4.12 -2.10 -20.39
N ASN A 140 -4.58 -0.96 -19.90
CA ASN A 140 -3.84 -0.16 -18.94
C ASN A 140 -4.21 -0.57 -17.53
N VAL A 141 -3.23 -1.12 -16.80
CA VAL A 141 -3.35 -1.42 -15.37
C VAL A 141 -3.25 -0.12 -14.55
N GLY A 142 -4.35 0.26 -13.88
CA GLY A 142 -4.39 1.33 -12.87
C GLY A 142 -4.78 2.75 -13.35
N GLY A 143 -4.63 3.74 -12.46
CA GLY A 143 -5.13 5.11 -12.62
C GLY A 143 -4.52 5.97 -13.74
N MET A 144 -3.56 5.44 -14.51
CA MET A 144 -2.98 6.11 -15.69
C MET A 144 -3.49 5.56 -17.02
N LYS A 145 -4.73 5.03 -17.03
CA LYS A 145 -5.45 4.48 -18.19
C LYS A 145 -5.45 5.33 -19.47
N TYR A 146 -5.03 6.59 -19.42
CA TYR A 146 -5.03 7.48 -20.58
C TYR A 146 -3.63 7.96 -21.01
N LEU A 147 -2.55 7.45 -20.42
CA LEU A 147 -1.18 7.97 -20.65
C LEU A 147 -0.14 6.92 -21.06
N VAL A 148 -0.33 5.66 -20.67
CA VAL A 148 0.60 4.55 -20.91
C VAL A 148 -0.22 3.35 -21.36
N GLY A 149 0.24 2.60 -22.36
CA GLY A 149 -0.44 1.43 -22.90
C GLY A 149 -0.26 0.16 -22.02
N GLY A 150 -0.90 -0.96 -22.38
CA GLY A 150 -0.65 -2.27 -21.75
C GLY A 150 0.77 -2.79 -21.99
N ALA A 151 1.18 -3.84 -21.27
CA ALA A 151 2.55 -4.36 -21.28
C ALA A 151 3.08 -4.68 -22.71
N MET A 152 2.18 -5.04 -23.63
CA MET A 152 2.53 -5.29 -25.04
C MET A 152 3.18 -4.10 -25.76
N ASN A 153 2.99 -2.87 -25.27
CA ASN A 153 3.55 -1.66 -25.90
C ASN A 153 5.02 -1.41 -25.52
N TYR A 154 5.53 -2.12 -24.52
CA TYR A 154 6.89 -1.93 -23.99
C TYR A 154 7.75 -3.19 -24.10
N ILE A 155 7.16 -4.32 -24.49
CA ILE A 155 7.82 -5.62 -24.54
C ILE A 155 7.90 -6.06 -25.99
N ASP A 156 9.09 -5.98 -26.57
CA ASP A 156 9.34 -6.41 -27.96
C ASP A 156 9.22 -7.94 -28.11
N SER A 157 9.63 -8.69 -27.09
CA SER A 157 9.56 -10.15 -27.10
C SER A 157 9.47 -10.71 -25.68
N ILE A 158 8.73 -11.81 -25.55
CA ILE A 158 8.61 -12.60 -24.32
C ILE A 158 8.69 -14.08 -24.69
N TYR A 159 9.51 -14.82 -23.96
CA TYR A 159 9.78 -16.25 -24.21
C TYR A 159 10.09 -16.98 -22.89
N PRO A 160 9.82 -18.29 -22.81
CA PRO A 160 10.16 -19.07 -21.63
C PRO A 160 11.67 -19.11 -21.41
N VAL A 161 12.07 -19.15 -20.14
CA VAL A 161 13.47 -19.33 -19.75
C VAL A 161 13.88 -20.79 -20.00
N ASP A 162 15.11 -21.00 -20.49
CA ASP A 162 15.68 -22.33 -20.64
C ASP A 162 15.67 -23.12 -19.32
N ASN A 163 15.38 -24.43 -19.39
CA ASN A 163 15.22 -25.28 -18.19
C ASN A 163 16.44 -25.23 -17.26
N LYS A 164 17.67 -25.19 -17.80
CA LYS A 164 18.88 -25.15 -16.96
C LYS A 164 19.00 -23.81 -16.23
N GLU A 165 18.64 -22.72 -16.90
CA GLU A 165 18.64 -21.39 -16.32
C GLU A 165 17.49 -21.21 -15.31
N LEU A 166 16.31 -21.78 -15.59
CA LEU A 166 15.17 -21.79 -14.68
C LEU A 166 15.51 -22.54 -13.38
N GLU A 167 16.15 -23.70 -13.46
CA GLU A 167 16.64 -24.43 -12.29
C GLU A 167 17.69 -23.64 -11.48
N ARG A 168 18.54 -22.88 -12.18
CA ARG A 168 19.49 -21.98 -11.50
C ARG A 168 18.76 -20.87 -10.75
N ILE A 169 17.73 -20.27 -11.35
CA ILE A 169 16.90 -19.23 -10.73
C ILE A 169 16.14 -19.80 -9.53
N ARG A 170 15.47 -20.95 -9.68
CA ARG A 170 14.77 -21.65 -8.58
C ARG A 170 15.69 -21.87 -7.40
N ARG A 171 16.88 -22.45 -7.63
CA ARG A 171 17.87 -22.67 -6.57
C ARG A 171 18.29 -21.37 -5.89
N TYR A 172 18.54 -20.31 -6.65
CA TYR A 172 18.90 -19.01 -6.10
C TYR A 172 17.76 -18.44 -5.24
N VAL A 173 16.53 -18.46 -5.73
CA VAL A 173 15.35 -17.98 -5.00
C VAL A 173 15.14 -18.78 -3.73
N ASN A 174 15.11 -20.12 -3.80
CA ASN A 174 14.90 -20.98 -2.64
C ASN A 174 15.95 -20.74 -1.55
N VAL A 175 17.23 -20.60 -1.92
CA VAL A 175 18.29 -20.31 -0.95
C VAL A 175 18.10 -18.95 -0.27
N ASN A 176 17.71 -17.91 -1.02
CA ASN A 176 17.57 -16.57 -0.44
C ASN A 176 16.28 -16.41 0.37
N VAL A 177 15.17 -17.00 -0.08
CA VAL A 177 13.93 -17.05 0.70
C VAL A 177 14.19 -17.77 2.03
N ASN A 178 14.82 -18.95 2.01
CA ASN A 178 15.18 -19.64 3.24
C ASN A 178 16.07 -18.80 4.17
N LYS A 179 17.07 -18.07 3.62
CA LYS A 179 17.94 -17.20 4.43
C LYS A 179 17.18 -16.03 5.08
N GLU A 180 16.20 -15.46 4.38
CA GLU A 180 15.40 -14.36 4.92
C GLU A 180 14.52 -14.86 6.08
N PHE A 181 13.92 -16.04 5.92
CA PHE A 181 12.95 -16.57 6.87
C PHE A 181 13.53 -17.53 7.93
N MET A 182 14.82 -17.87 7.88
CA MET A 182 15.43 -18.88 8.78
C MET A 182 15.36 -18.55 10.28
N ASN A 183 15.17 -17.28 10.65
CA ASN A 183 15.11 -16.85 12.05
C ASN A 183 13.66 -16.67 12.55
N TYR A 184 12.67 -16.97 11.72
CA TYR A 184 11.25 -16.90 12.08
C TYR A 184 10.79 -18.31 12.45
N GLU A 185 10.60 -18.57 13.75
CA GLU A 185 10.28 -19.92 14.26
C GLU A 185 8.91 -20.43 13.82
N ASP A 186 7.99 -19.54 13.43
CA ASP A 186 6.60 -19.87 13.07
C ASP A 186 6.35 -19.91 11.55
N ILE A 187 7.38 -19.71 10.72
CA ILE A 187 7.24 -19.69 9.25
C ILE A 187 7.93 -20.91 8.64
N THR A 188 7.18 -21.69 7.87
CA THR A 188 7.72 -22.83 7.11
C THR A 188 7.66 -22.53 5.63
N ILE A 189 8.80 -22.63 4.93
CA ILE A 189 8.84 -22.47 3.47
C ILE A 189 9.06 -23.84 2.82
N ASN A 190 8.13 -24.25 1.97
CA ASN A 190 8.13 -25.48 1.21
C ASN A 190 8.36 -25.21 -0.27
N TYR A 191 8.92 -26.23 -0.94
CA TYR A 191 9.24 -26.20 -2.37
C TYR A 191 8.86 -27.54 -3.01
N PRO A 192 8.59 -27.59 -4.32
CA PRO A 192 8.35 -28.85 -5.01
C PRO A 192 9.58 -29.76 -4.92
N GLU A 193 9.37 -31.02 -4.53
CA GLU A 193 10.47 -31.99 -4.31
C GLU A 193 10.65 -32.96 -5.46
N ASN A 194 9.64 -33.11 -6.32
CA ASN A 194 9.62 -34.09 -7.40
C ASN A 194 8.90 -33.54 -8.64
N GLN A 195 9.04 -34.25 -9.77
CA GLN A 195 8.48 -33.80 -11.04
C GLN A 195 6.96 -33.64 -10.99
N LYS A 196 6.25 -34.53 -10.28
CA LYS A 196 4.79 -34.42 -10.12
C LYS A 196 4.41 -33.10 -9.45
N GLU A 197 5.11 -32.71 -8.39
CA GLU A 197 4.85 -31.45 -7.69
C GLU A 197 5.22 -30.23 -8.53
N LEU A 198 6.31 -30.32 -9.30
CA LEU A 198 6.67 -29.28 -10.27
C LEU A 198 5.57 -29.13 -11.33
N ASP A 199 5.05 -30.23 -11.87
CA ASP A 199 3.98 -30.22 -12.87
C ASP A 199 2.68 -29.64 -12.29
N MET A 200 2.36 -29.97 -11.03
CA MET A 200 1.22 -29.39 -10.31
C MET A 200 1.38 -27.87 -10.18
N MET A 201 2.54 -27.38 -9.75
CA MET A 201 2.77 -25.94 -9.59
C MET A 201 2.90 -25.20 -10.92
N ASP A 202 3.48 -25.82 -11.97
CA ASP A 202 3.57 -25.25 -13.32
C ASP A 202 2.20 -25.17 -14.02
N SER A 203 1.21 -25.93 -13.55
CA SER A 203 -0.16 -25.92 -14.08
C SER A 203 -1.04 -24.79 -13.53
N LEU A 204 -0.60 -24.10 -12.47
CA LEU A 204 -1.34 -23.00 -11.84
C LEU A 204 -1.28 -21.74 -12.71
N VAL A 205 -2.41 -21.05 -12.78
CA VAL A 205 -2.56 -19.81 -13.56
C VAL A 205 -2.38 -18.57 -12.68
N SER A 206 -2.04 -17.44 -13.30
CA SER A 206 -1.86 -16.19 -12.58
C SER A 206 -3.20 -15.57 -12.16
N ALA A 207 -3.20 -14.73 -11.11
CA ALA A 207 -4.38 -13.98 -10.70
C ALA A 207 -4.95 -13.08 -11.81
N ASN A 208 -4.08 -12.47 -12.62
CA ASN A 208 -4.52 -11.67 -13.79
C ASN A 208 -5.26 -12.51 -14.84
N TYR A 209 -4.92 -13.81 -14.95
CA TYR A 209 -5.61 -14.71 -15.86
C TYR A 209 -6.95 -15.15 -15.30
N PHE A 210 -7.03 -15.41 -13.99
CA PHE A 210 -8.31 -15.63 -13.30
C PHE A 210 -9.28 -14.44 -13.49
N GLU A 211 -8.78 -13.21 -13.37
CA GLU A 211 -9.59 -12.01 -13.65
C GLU A 211 -10.05 -11.93 -15.11
N TYR A 212 -9.23 -12.41 -16.06
CA TYR A 212 -9.62 -12.47 -17.47
C TYR A 212 -10.74 -13.48 -17.74
N ILE A 213 -10.70 -14.67 -17.13
CA ILE A 213 -11.72 -15.70 -17.35
C ILE A 213 -13.04 -15.37 -16.65
N ASP A 214 -13.00 -14.77 -15.45
CA ASP A 214 -14.20 -14.31 -14.69
C ASP A 214 -14.89 -13.08 -15.34
N LYS A 215 -14.21 -12.39 -16.26
CA LYS A 215 -14.76 -11.21 -16.94
C LYS A 215 -15.80 -11.57 -18.00
N ASN A 216 -17.04 -11.16 -17.74
CA ASN A 216 -18.18 -11.24 -18.67
C ASN A 216 -17.86 -10.65 -20.05
N VAL A 217 -18.39 -11.29 -21.10
CA VAL A 217 -18.22 -10.89 -22.51
C VAL A 217 -19.55 -11.03 -23.25
N ASP A 218 -19.79 -10.17 -24.24
CA ASP A 218 -21.05 -10.18 -25.02
C ASP A 218 -21.17 -11.39 -25.98
N ASP A 219 -20.07 -12.14 -26.20
CA ASP A 219 -20.02 -13.31 -27.09
C ASP A 219 -20.34 -14.58 -26.29
N GLU A 220 -21.55 -15.12 -26.48
CA GLU A 220 -22.06 -16.30 -25.76
C GLU A 220 -21.16 -17.55 -25.93
N GLU A 221 -20.49 -17.73 -27.08
CA GLU A 221 -19.61 -18.89 -27.28
C GLU A 221 -18.31 -18.73 -26.49
N LEU A 222 -17.77 -17.51 -26.47
CA LEU A 222 -16.57 -17.18 -25.70
C LEU A 222 -16.85 -17.19 -24.20
N GLU A 223 -18.00 -16.69 -23.76
CA GLU A 223 -18.43 -16.70 -22.36
C GLU A 223 -18.50 -18.14 -21.84
N ARG A 224 -19.19 -19.04 -22.55
CA ARG A 224 -19.26 -20.47 -22.17
C ARG A 224 -17.87 -21.12 -22.08
N LYS A 225 -16.96 -20.82 -23.00
CA LYS A 225 -15.59 -21.38 -22.96
C LYS A 225 -14.81 -20.90 -21.74
N LYS A 226 -15.00 -19.63 -21.35
CA LYS A 226 -14.36 -19.07 -20.16
C LYS A 226 -14.91 -19.69 -18.88
N GLU A 227 -16.23 -19.88 -18.80
CA GLU A 227 -16.86 -20.56 -17.66
C GLU A 227 -16.35 -21.99 -17.51
N GLU A 228 -16.30 -22.76 -18.61
CA GLU A 228 -15.73 -24.12 -18.61
C GLU A 228 -14.25 -24.12 -18.16
N GLU A 229 -13.44 -23.17 -18.65
CA GLU A 229 -12.03 -23.06 -18.26
C GLU A 229 -11.88 -22.61 -16.80
N GLU A 230 -12.71 -21.72 -16.29
CA GLU A 230 -12.71 -21.28 -14.90
C GLU A 230 -13.01 -22.46 -13.95
N GLU A 231 -14.03 -23.26 -14.24
CA GLU A 231 -14.35 -24.46 -13.47
C GLU A 231 -13.15 -25.43 -13.42
N GLU A 232 -12.51 -25.68 -14.56
CA GLU A 232 -11.33 -26.55 -14.63
C GLU A 232 -10.13 -26.00 -13.84
N GLU A 233 -9.87 -24.70 -13.91
CA GLU A 233 -8.76 -24.05 -13.21
C GLU A 233 -9.01 -23.99 -11.69
N VAL A 234 -10.26 -23.75 -11.26
CA VAL A 234 -10.67 -23.79 -9.84
C VAL A 234 -10.53 -25.21 -9.28
N GLU A 235 -11.02 -26.23 -9.99
CA GLU A 235 -10.88 -27.63 -9.56
C GLU A 235 -9.39 -28.00 -9.43
N ARG A 236 -8.56 -27.60 -10.40
CA ARG A 236 -7.12 -27.85 -10.36
C ARG A 236 -6.45 -27.14 -9.18
N TYR A 237 -6.82 -25.88 -8.91
CA TYR A 237 -6.30 -25.12 -7.78
C TYR A 237 -6.63 -25.82 -6.45
N ILE A 238 -7.89 -26.20 -6.24
CA ILE A 238 -8.33 -26.90 -5.02
C ILE A 238 -7.58 -28.22 -4.86
N LYS A 239 -7.49 -29.02 -5.92
CA LYS A 239 -6.77 -30.30 -5.89
C LYS A 239 -5.29 -30.14 -5.56
N ASN A 240 -4.64 -29.12 -6.10
CA ASN A 240 -3.24 -28.83 -5.82
C ASN A 240 -3.08 -28.35 -4.37
N TYR A 241 -3.95 -27.47 -3.92
CA TYR A 241 -3.99 -26.98 -2.54
C TYR A 241 -4.16 -28.14 -1.56
N ASP A 242 -5.18 -28.98 -1.71
CA ASP A 242 -5.45 -30.13 -0.83
C ASP A 242 -4.26 -31.10 -0.76
N TYR A 243 -3.58 -31.32 -1.88
CA TYR A 243 -2.39 -32.16 -1.92
C TYR A 243 -1.24 -31.59 -1.07
N PHE A 244 -0.93 -30.30 -1.22
CA PHE A 244 0.16 -29.67 -0.47
C PHE A 244 -0.21 -29.46 1.00
N SER A 245 -1.46 -29.09 1.29
CA SER A 245 -1.97 -28.97 2.66
C SER A 245 -1.89 -30.29 3.40
N SER A 246 -2.32 -31.39 2.77
CA SER A 246 -2.19 -32.73 3.35
C SER A 246 -0.74 -33.20 3.47
N LYS A 247 0.17 -32.79 2.58
CA LYS A 247 1.59 -33.15 2.63
C LYS A 247 2.32 -32.44 3.77
N HIS A 248 1.95 -31.20 4.04
CA HIS A 248 2.62 -30.32 4.99
C HIS A 248 1.88 -30.15 6.33
N ASP A 249 0.83 -30.96 6.55
CA ASP A 249 0.00 -30.95 7.76
C ASP A 249 -0.55 -29.55 8.13
N THR A 250 -1.03 -28.81 7.11
CA THR A 250 -1.52 -27.43 7.23
C THR A 250 -2.98 -27.26 6.86
#